data_AF-A0A848I871-F1
#
_entry.id   AF-A0A848I871-F1
#
_cell.length_a   1.000
_cell.length_b   1.000
_cell.length_c   1.000
_cell.angle_alpha   90.00
_cell.angle_beta   90.00
_cell.angle_gamma   90.00
#
_symmetry.space_group_name_H-M   'P 1'
#
loop_
_entity.id
_entity.type
_entity.pdbx_description
1 polymer ?
#
loop_
_entity_poly.entity_id
_entity_poly.type
_entity_poly.pdbx_seq_one_letter_code
_entity_poly.pdbx_strand_id
1 'polypeptide(L)'
;MRHDPMLAILVDLLGRVDGLAGERGHVPVARLRDEIDRIRHIARAFHLDTVECLASTLQSALSLQGAGPVVMSYLDLMRDAIAAEMPEGDVIPMPAVAKPVSATGAHLTA
;
A
#
# COMPACT_ATOMS: atom_id res chain seq x y z
N MET A 1 -25.32 6.67 11.72
CA MET A 1 -24.00 6.60 11.08
C MET A 1 -24.02 5.41 10.13
N ARG A 2 -24.11 5.65 8.81
CA ARG A 2 -23.98 4.57 7.82
C ARG A 2 -22.51 4.17 7.83
N HIS A 3 -22.17 3.06 8.51
CA HIS A 3 -20.88 2.42 8.28
C HIS A 3 -20.91 1.93 6.84
N ASP A 4 -20.06 2.49 6.00
CA ASP A 4 -19.82 1.89 4.70
C ASP A 4 -19.03 0.59 4.94
N PRO A 5 -19.62 -0.58 4.66
CA PRO A 5 -18.93 -1.85 4.90
C PRO A 5 -17.64 -1.96 4.10
N MET A 6 -17.54 -1.30 2.94
CA MET A 6 -16.31 -1.26 2.16
C MET A 6 -15.21 -0.47 2.87
N LEU A 7 -15.55 0.70 3.42
CA LEU A 7 -14.60 1.51 4.16
C LEU A 7 -14.07 0.78 5.40
N ALA A 8 -14.92 0.03 6.10
CA ALA A 8 -14.50 -0.78 7.24
C ALA A 8 -13.46 -1.85 6.84
N ILE A 9 -13.62 -2.47 5.67
CA ILE A 9 -12.69 -3.46 5.13
C ILE A 9 -11.36 -2.81 4.72
N LEU A 10 -11.40 -1.65 4.06
CA LEU A 10 -10.20 -0.91 3.67
C LEU A 10 -9.40 -0.47 4.90
N VAL A 11 -10.07 0.01 5.96
CA VAL A 11 -9.42 0.38 7.22
C VAL A 11 -8.81 -0.84 7.93
N ASP A 12 -9.50 -2.00 7.94
CA ASP A 12 -8.94 -3.25 8.50
C ASP A 12 -7.70 -3.72 7.72
N LEU A 13 -7.76 -3.71 6.39
CA LEU A 13 -6.62 -4.05 5.54
C LEU A 13 -5.43 -3.12 5.77
N LEU A 14 -5.68 -1.82 5.81
CA LEU A 14 -4.66 -0.80 6.07
C LEU A 14 -4.00 -1.02 7.44
N GLY A 15 -4.80 -1.24 8.49
CA GLY A 15 -4.29 -1.50 9.84
C GLY A 15 -3.41 -2.75 9.93
N ARG A 16 -3.70 -3.79 9.14
CA ARG A 16 -2.86 -4.99 9.07
C ARG A 16 -1.53 -4.74 8.37
N VAL A 17 -1.57 -4.04 7.25
CA VAL A 17 -0.34 -3.66 6.49
C VAL A 17 0.54 -2.78 7.35
N ASP A 18 -0.03 -1.75 7.99
CA ASP A 18 0.69 -0.85 8.89
C ASP A 18 1.23 -1.58 10.13
N GLY A 19 0.47 -2.55 10.66
CA GLY A 19 0.92 -3.42 11.75
C GLY A 19 2.15 -4.25 11.35
N LEU A 20 2.17 -4.83 10.14
CA LEU A 20 3.33 -5.56 9.64
C LEU A 20 4.54 -4.66 9.39
N ALA A 21 4.32 -3.45 8.86
CA ALA A 21 5.38 -2.48 8.63
C ALA A 21 5.98 -1.93 9.94
N GLY A 22 5.14 -1.73 10.96
CA GLY A 22 5.53 -1.24 12.29
C GLY A 22 6.50 -2.18 13.03
N GLU A 23 6.42 -3.48 12.78
CA GLU A 23 7.27 -4.49 13.40
C GLU A 23 8.70 -4.56 12.77
N ARG A 24 8.96 -3.82 11.68
CA ARG A 24 10.28 -3.60 11.05
C ARG A 24 11.13 -4.86 10.83
N GLY A 25 10.51 -6.00 10.52
CA GLY A 25 11.21 -7.25 10.25
C GLY A 25 11.45 -8.16 11.47
N HIS A 26 10.89 -7.83 12.63
CA HIS A 26 10.87 -8.75 13.79
C HIS A 26 9.75 -9.80 13.70
N VAL A 27 8.91 -9.74 12.66
CA VAL A 27 7.81 -10.70 12.43
C VAL A 27 8.40 -12.02 11.92
N PRO A 28 8.09 -13.17 12.56
CA PRO A 28 8.47 -14.46 12.04
C PRO A 28 7.94 -14.67 10.61
N VAL A 29 8.75 -15.27 9.74
CA VAL A 29 8.38 -15.49 8.32
C VAL A 29 7.06 -16.27 8.18
N ALA A 30 6.80 -17.22 9.08
CA ALA A 30 5.53 -17.96 9.09
C ALA A 30 4.33 -17.03 9.34
N ARG A 31 4.38 -16.19 10.38
CA ARG A 31 3.34 -15.20 10.68
C ARG A 31 3.17 -14.20 9.54
N LEU A 32 4.27 -13.76 8.93
CA LEU A 32 4.24 -12.85 7.79
C LEU A 32 3.51 -13.49 6.59
N ARG A 33 3.78 -14.76 6.29
CA ARG A 33 3.09 -15.49 5.21
C ARG A 33 1.60 -15.63 5.49
N ASP A 34 1.22 -15.94 6.73
CA ASP A 34 -0.19 -16.09 7.12
C ASP A 34 -0.95 -14.76 6.97
N GLU A 35 -0.37 -13.64 7.39
CA GLU A 35 -1.00 -12.33 7.25
C GLU A 35 -1.11 -11.88 5.79
N ILE A 36 -0.07 -12.12 4.97
CA ILE A 36 -0.12 -11.80 3.54
C ILE A 36 -1.14 -12.66 2.80
N ASP A 37 -1.25 -13.95 3.14
CA ASP A 37 -2.27 -14.83 2.60
C ASP A 37 -3.68 -14.33 2.93
N ARG A 38 -3.87 -13.85 4.15
CA ARG A 38 -5.14 -13.26 4.60
C ARG A 38 -5.45 -11.95 3.89
N ILE A 39 -4.46 -11.06 3.71
CA ILE A 39 -4.59 -9.82 2.92
C ILE A 39 -5.02 -10.15 1.50
N ARG A 40 -4.34 -11.11 0.84
CA ARG A 40 -4.69 -11.57 -0.51
C ARG A 40 -6.12 -12.10 -0.58
N HIS A 41 -6.51 -12.93 0.38
CA HIS A 41 -7.85 -13.52 0.41
C HIS A 41 -8.95 -12.46 0.51
N ILE A 42 -8.76 -11.47 1.38
CA ILE A 42 -9.70 -10.35 1.52
C ILE A 42 -9.70 -9.50 0.25
N ALA A 43 -8.53 -9.10 -0.27
CA ALA A 43 -8.43 -8.30 -1.49
C ALA A 43 -9.21 -8.94 -2.65
N ARG A 44 -9.05 -10.25 -2.86
CA ARG A 44 -9.78 -11.00 -3.88
C ARG A 44 -11.29 -11.02 -3.65
N ALA A 45 -11.73 -11.14 -2.39
CA ALA A 45 -13.15 -11.16 -2.04
C ALA A 45 -13.85 -9.82 -2.29
N PHE A 46 -13.10 -8.72 -2.26
CA PHE A 46 -13.61 -7.36 -2.46
C PHE A 46 -13.17 -6.72 -3.79
N HIS A 47 -12.61 -7.51 -4.71
CA HIS A 47 -12.16 -7.05 -6.04
C HIS A 47 -11.07 -5.95 -6.00
N LEU A 48 -10.20 -5.99 -4.99
CA LEU A 48 -9.04 -5.10 -4.88
C LEU A 48 -7.85 -5.68 -5.67
N ASP A 49 -7.97 -5.72 -7.00
CA ASP A 49 -7.07 -6.47 -7.89
C ASP A 49 -5.59 -6.08 -7.73
N THR A 50 -5.30 -4.78 -7.57
CA THR A 50 -3.93 -4.29 -7.36
C THR A 50 -3.34 -4.81 -6.05
N VAL A 51 -4.11 -4.80 -4.97
CA VAL A 51 -3.68 -5.30 -3.65
C VAL A 51 -3.48 -6.82 -3.69
N GLU A 52 -4.38 -7.55 -4.35
CA GLU A 52 -4.25 -9.00 -4.54
C GLU A 52 -2.97 -9.37 -5.32
N CYS A 53 -2.67 -8.63 -6.39
CA CYS A 53 -1.50 -8.86 -7.21
C CYS A 53 -0.19 -8.61 -6.44
N LEU A 54 -0.12 -7.51 -5.68
CA LEU A 54 1.01 -7.19 -4.81
C LEU A 54 1.21 -8.26 -3.74
N ALA A 55 0.12 -8.71 -3.08
CA ALA A 55 0.19 -9.74 -2.05
C ALA A 55 0.64 -11.09 -2.61
N SER A 56 0.17 -11.47 -3.79
CA SER A 56 0.57 -12.69 -4.49
C SER A 56 2.05 -12.68 -4.88
N THR A 57 2.54 -11.53 -5.35
CA THR A 57 3.95 -11.33 -5.69
C THR A 57 4.82 -11.42 -4.44
N LEU A 58 4.42 -10.76 -3.35
CA LEU A 58 5.15 -10.81 -2.10
C LEU A 58 5.19 -12.23 -1.51
N GLN A 59 4.09 -12.98 -1.56
CA GLN A 59 4.04 -14.37 -1.09
C GLN A 59 5.00 -15.28 -1.88
N SER A 60 5.12 -15.05 -3.19
CA SER A 60 6.07 -15.76 -4.05
C SER A 60 7.52 -15.39 -3.70
N ALA A 61 7.81 -14.10 -3.51
CA ALA A 61 9.12 -13.62 -3.10
C ALA A 61 9.54 -14.18 -1.73
N LEU A 62 8.64 -14.20 -0.75
CA LEU A 62 8.89 -14.79 0.57
C LEU A 62 9.18 -16.28 0.50
N SER A 63 8.49 -17.00 -0.39
CA SER A 63 8.70 -18.44 -0.57
C SER A 63 10.06 -18.76 -1.20
N LEU A 64 10.59 -17.85 -2.02
CA LEU A 64 11.88 -18.01 -2.71
C LEU A 64 13.07 -17.47 -1.90
N GLN A 65 12.91 -16.33 -1.24
CA GLN A 65 14.01 -15.52 -0.70
C GLN A 65 13.93 -15.32 0.83
N GLY A 66 12.80 -15.65 1.46
CA GLY A 66 12.54 -15.34 2.87
C GLY A 66 12.20 -13.86 3.11
N ALA A 67 12.14 -13.45 4.38
CA ALA A 67 11.85 -12.07 4.75
C ALA A 67 13.07 -11.17 4.55
N GLY A 68 13.17 -10.57 3.36
CA GLY A 68 14.19 -9.60 3.00
C GLY A 68 13.71 -8.13 3.10
N PRO A 69 14.60 -7.15 2.84
CA PRO A 69 14.26 -5.73 2.89
C PRO A 69 13.15 -5.33 1.89
N VAL A 70 13.00 -6.10 0.80
CA VAL A 70 11.95 -5.90 -0.21
C VAL A 70 10.54 -6.03 0.36
N VAL A 71 10.36 -6.74 1.48
CA VAL A 71 9.05 -6.90 2.13
C VAL A 71 8.47 -5.54 2.49
N MET A 72 9.30 -4.63 3.03
CA MET A 72 8.84 -3.30 3.41
C MET A 72 8.37 -2.51 2.18
N SER A 73 9.12 -2.56 1.08
CA SER A 73 8.72 -1.91 -0.16
C SER A 73 7.37 -2.43 -0.70
N TYR A 74 7.11 -3.73 -0.60
CA TYR A 74 5.81 -4.29 -1.00
C TYR A 74 4.68 -3.90 -0.03
N LEU A 75 4.95 -3.80 1.28
CA LEU A 75 3.96 -3.32 2.25
C LEU A 75 3.62 -1.84 2.02
N ASP A 76 4.61 -1.01 1.73
CA ASP A 76 4.40 0.40 1.36
C ASP A 76 3.54 0.52 0.09
N LEU A 77 3.83 -0.29 -0.95
CA LEU A 77 3.01 -0.32 -2.16
C LEU A 77 1.58 -0.80 -1.92
N MET A 78 1.38 -1.78 -1.02
CA MET A 78 0.02 -2.22 -0.64
C MET A 78 -0.72 -1.13 0.11
N ARG A 79 -0.04 -0.38 0.98
CA ARG A 79 -0.60 0.75 1.71
C ARG A 79 -1.11 1.83 0.76
N ASP A 80 -0.28 2.21 -0.21
CA ASP A 80 -0.65 3.20 -1.23
C ASP A 80 -1.82 2.72 -2.10
N ALA A 81 -1.82 1.44 -2.48
CA ALA A 81 -2.91 0.84 -3.25
C ALA A 81 -4.23 0.84 -2.45
N ILE A 82 -4.22 0.49 -1.17
CA ILE A 82 -5.41 0.52 -0.31
C ILE A 82 -5.92 1.95 -0.14
N ALA A 83 -5.01 2.93 0.05
CA ALA A 83 -5.37 4.33 0.19
C ALA A 83 -6.00 4.91 -1.08
N ALA A 84 -5.60 4.46 -2.27
CA ALA A 84 -6.21 4.86 -3.54
C ALA A 84 -7.66 4.38 -3.71
N GLU A 85 -8.03 3.28 -3.05
CA GLU A 85 -9.39 2.72 -3.08
C GLU A 85 -10.30 3.38 -2.01
N MET A 86 -9.73 4.15 -1.08
CA MET A 86 -10.52 4.87 -0.09
C MET A 86 -11.22 6.08 -0.73
N PRO A 87 -12.53 6.28 -0.50
CA PRO A 87 -13.24 7.45 -1.00
C PRO A 87 -12.55 8.75 -0.54
N GLU A 88 -12.35 9.69 -1.48
CA GLU A 88 -11.58 10.94 -1.33
C GLU A 88 -12.10 11.92 -0.24
N GLY A 89 -13.09 11.52 0.58
CA GLY A 89 -13.70 12.31 1.64
C GLY A 89 -13.01 12.27 3.01
N ASP A 90 -12.00 11.42 3.23
CA ASP A 90 -11.31 11.29 4.52
C ASP A 90 -9.78 11.52 4.45
N VAL A 91 -9.23 11.67 3.24
CA VAL A 91 -7.84 12.07 3.04
C VAL A 91 -7.76 13.59 2.97
N ILE A 92 -7.44 14.25 4.09
CA ILE A 92 -6.92 15.62 4.06
C ILE A 92 -5.62 15.56 3.24
N PRO A 93 -5.54 16.19 2.05
CA PRO A 93 -4.31 16.19 1.28
C PRO A 93 -3.30 17.06 2.04
N MET A 94 -2.25 16.44 2.59
CA MET A 94 -1.04 17.19 2.91
C MET A 94 -0.44 17.60 1.56
N PRO A 95 -0.28 18.90 1.26
CA PRO A 95 0.21 19.31 -0.05
C PRO A 95 1.66 18.85 -0.22
N ALA A 96 1.87 17.89 -1.11
CA ALA A 96 3.19 17.52 -1.60
C ALA A 96 3.84 18.78 -2.20
N VAL A 97 4.97 19.19 -1.63
CA VAL A 97 5.81 20.28 -2.15
C VAL A 97 6.20 19.96 -3.59
N ALA A 98 5.61 20.69 -4.54
CA ALA A 98 5.98 20.65 -5.94
C ALA A 98 7.41 21.18 -6.10
N LYS A 99 8.29 20.38 -6.69
CA LYS A 99 9.63 20.80 -7.14
C LYS A 99 9.49 21.94 -8.16
N PRO A 100 10.33 22.98 -8.11
CA PRO A 100 10.26 24.08 -9.07
C PRO A 100 10.66 23.58 -10.46
N VAL A 101 9.73 23.72 -11.40
CA VAL A 101 9.98 23.55 -12.84
C VAL A 101 10.92 24.68 -13.29
N SER A 102 12.07 24.27 -13.82
CA SER A 102 13.07 25.16 -14.40
C SER A 102 12.46 25.82 -15.65
N ALA A 103 12.17 27.12 -15.59
CA ALA A 103 11.67 27.87 -16.73
C ALA A 103 12.81 28.11 -17.73
N THR A 104 12.80 27.32 -18.80
CA THR A 104 13.50 27.64 -20.06
C THR A 104 12.52 28.33 -20.99
N GLY A 105 12.82 29.57 -21.37
CA GLY A 105 12.04 30.32 -22.34
C GLY A 105 12.74 31.62 -22.72
N ALA A 106 13.31 31.64 -23.91
CA ALA A 106 14.13 32.70 -24.47
C ALA A 106 13.32 33.85 -25.12
N HIS A 107 14.03 34.95 -25.43
CA HIS A 107 13.98 35.70 -26.70
C HIS A 107 13.36 37.12 -26.72
N LEU A 108 14.25 38.10 -26.99
CA LEU A 108 14.18 39.21 -27.98
C LEU A 108 13.86 40.68 -27.61
N THR A 109 14.69 41.54 -28.24
CA THR A 109 14.55 42.92 -28.73
C THR A 109 14.46 44.10 -27.76
N ALA A 110 15.52 44.91 -27.76
CA ALA A 110 15.46 46.32 -28.19
C ALA A 110 16.82 46.71 -28.80
#